data_AF-A0A1Q7L2W5-F1
#
_entry.id   AF-A0A1Q7L2W5-F1
#
_cell.length_a   1.000
_cell.length_b   1.000
_cell.length_c   1.000
_cell.angle_alpha   90.00
_cell.angle_beta   90.00
_cell.angle_gamma   90.00
#
_symmetry.space_group_name_H-M   'P 1'
#
loop_
_entity.id
_entity.type
_entity.pdbx_description
1 polymer ?
#
loop_
_entity_poly.entity_id
_entity_poly.type
_entity_poly.pdbx_seq_one_letter_code
_entity_poly.pdbx_strand_id
1 'polypeptide(L)' 'MKEGVPTWIAFHGLHGPIEAASGPWRTSGDWWRPDTWDREEWDIEVLDALYRIYYDVHTDRWFAQGVYD' A
#
# COMPACT_ATOMS: atom_id res chain seq x y z
N MET A 1 5.96 -10.65 -1.66
CA MET A 1 6.04 -9.80 -2.85
C MET A 1 6.54 -10.62 -4.02
N LYS A 2 6.01 -10.36 -5.21
CA LYS A 2 6.53 -10.89 -6.47
C LYS A 2 6.93 -9.69 -7.32
N GLU A 3 8.22 -9.58 -7.66
CA GLU A 3 8.72 -8.48 -8.51
C GLU A 3 8.41 -7.07 -7.97
N GLY A 4 8.43 -6.91 -6.64
CA GLY A 4 8.08 -5.64 -5.98
C GLY A 4 6.59 -5.39 -5.80
N VAL A 5 5.72 -6.26 -6.34
CA VAL A 5 4.27 -6.17 -6.18
C VAL A 5 3.84 -6.90 -4.89
N PRO A 6 2.98 -6.30 -4.05
CA PRO A 6 2.41 -6.98 -2.89
C PRO A 6 1.47 -8.11 -3.35
N THR A 7 1.58 -9.27 -2.71
CA THR A 7 0.85 -10.50 -3.11
C THR A 7 -0.07 -11.05 -2.02
N TRP A 8 0.06 -10.54 -0.80
CA TRP A 8 -0.65 -11.00 0.37
C TRP A 8 -0.80 -9.84 1.34
N ILE A 9 -1.92 -9.78 2.06
CA ILE A 9 -2.14 -8.81 3.13
C ILE A 9 -2.55 -9.50 4.43
N ALA A 10 -2.17 -8.90 5.55
CA ALA A 10 -2.67 -9.26 6.88
C ALA A 10 -2.75 -8.01 7.76
N PHE A 11 -3.95 -7.53 8.08
CA PHE A 11 -4.17 -6.43 9.02
C PHE A 11 -5.56 -6.52 9.67
N HIS A 12 -5.68 -6.15 10.95
CA HIS A 12 -6.96 -6.06 11.68
C HIS A 12 -7.93 -7.26 11.50
N GLY A 13 -7.40 -8.48 11.40
CA GLY A 13 -8.18 -9.69 11.19
C GLY A 13 -8.50 -10.01 9.72
N LEU A 14 -8.36 -9.05 8.80
CA LEU A 14 -8.33 -9.31 7.36
C LEU A 14 -7.00 -9.97 7.00
N HIS A 15 -7.05 -11.13 6.37
CA HIS A 15 -5.89 -11.76 5.77
C HIS A 15 -6.29 -12.49 4.50
N GLY A 16 -5.46 -12.41 3.47
CA GLY A 16 -5.76 -13.06 2.22
C GLY A 16 -4.77 -12.74 1.10
N PRO A 17 -4.88 -13.48 -0.01
CA PRO A 17 -4.15 -13.15 -1.23
C PRO A 17 -4.67 -11.81 -1.78
N ILE A 18 -3.79 -11.07 -2.43
CA ILE A 18 -4.18 -9.91 -3.24
C ILE A 18 -4.59 -10.43 -4.61
N GLU A 19 -5.82 -10.15 -5.01
CA GLU A 19 -6.42 -10.62 -6.28
C GLU A 19 -6.01 -9.73 -7.45
N ALA A 20 -5.97 -8.42 -7.21
CA ALA A 20 -5.46 -7.43 -8.15
C ALA A 20 -4.66 -6.36 -7.38
N ALA A 21 -3.61 -5.83 -8.02
CA ALA A 21 -2.80 -4.76 -7.48
C ALA A 21 -2.50 -3.72 -8.58
N SER A 22 -2.73 -2.45 -8.27
CA SER A 22 -2.39 -1.30 -9.12
C SER A 22 -1.42 -0.39 -8.37
N GLY A 23 -0.27 -0.08 -8.99
CA GLY A 23 0.82 0.66 -8.36
C GLY A 23 2.21 0.12 -8.79
N PRO A 24 3.30 0.51 -8.11
CA PRO A 24 3.33 1.53 -7.06
C PRO A 24 3.25 2.93 -7.67
N TRP A 25 2.37 3.78 -7.13
CA TRP A 25 2.48 5.22 -7.37
C TRP A 25 3.42 5.80 -6.32
N ARG A 26 4.54 6.37 -6.79
CA ARG A 26 5.50 7.01 -5.90
C ARG A 26 5.05 8.42 -5.58
N THR A 27 4.79 8.69 -4.32
CA THR A 27 4.42 10.01 -3.81
C THR A 27 5.42 10.45 -2.76
N SER A 28 5.77 11.73 -2.74
CA SER A 28 6.73 12.29 -1.78
C SER A 28 6.10 12.55 -0.40
N GLY A 29 4.84 12.13 -0.19
CA GLY A 29 4.04 12.27 1.04
C GLY A 29 3.71 13.72 1.42
N ASP A 30 4.74 14.53 1.61
CA ASP A 30 4.72 15.90 2.09
C ASP A 30 5.65 16.77 1.22
N TRP A 31 5.11 17.38 0.15
CA TRP A 31 5.88 18.26 -0.74
C TRP A 31 6.52 19.49 -0.04
N TRP A 32 6.11 19.77 1.19
CA TRP A 32 6.62 20.86 2.03
C TRP A 32 7.71 20.43 3.03
N ARG A 33 7.98 19.12 3.19
CA ARG A 33 9.06 18.66 4.08
C ARG A 33 10.36 18.47 3.28
N PRO A 34 11.50 18.93 3.81
CA PRO A 34 12.81 18.75 3.16
C PRO A 34 13.26 17.29 3.13
N ASP A 35 12.67 16.45 4.00
CA ASP A 35 12.82 15.00 4.01
C ASP A 35 11.75 14.43 3.07
N THR A 36 12.15 13.99 1.88
CA THR A 36 11.25 13.44 0.84
C THR A 36 10.65 12.13 1.34
N TRP A 37 9.40 12.09 1.82
CA TRP A 37 8.77 10.85 2.26
C TRP A 37 8.34 10.04 1.03
N ASP A 38 9.24 9.24 0.45
CA ASP A 38 8.91 8.33 -0.65
C ASP A 38 7.98 7.22 -0.15
N ARG A 39 6.69 7.37 -0.47
CA ARG A 39 5.65 6.35 -0.27
C ARG A 39 5.38 5.66 -1.59
N GLU A 40 5.31 4.34 -1.55
CA GLU A 40 4.82 3.54 -2.67
C GLU A 40 3.37 3.16 -2.39
N GLU A 41 2.45 3.90 -3.00
CA GLU A 41 1.00 3.68 -2.84
C GLU A 41 0.49 2.60 -3.80
N TRP A 42 -0.44 1.78 -3.32
CA TRP A 42 -1.07 0.70 -4.06
C TRP A 42 -2.57 0.67 -3.79
N ASP A 43 -3.34 0.42 -4.84
CA ASP A 43 -4.72 -0.03 -4.74
C ASP A 43 -4.73 -1.54 -4.91
N ILE A 44 -5.30 -2.25 -3.94
CA ILE A 44 -5.35 -3.71 -3.92
C ILE A 44 -6.79 -4.19 -3.76
N GLU A 45 -7.12 -5.31 -4.41
CA GLU A 45 -8.39 -5.99 -4.25
C GLU A 45 -8.20 -7.25 -3.41
N VAL A 46 -9.01 -7.38 -2.35
CA VAL A 46 -8.96 -8.49 -1.40
C VAL A 46 -10.39 -8.81 -0.96
N LEU A 47 -10.86 -10.03 -1.25
CA LEU A 47 -12.19 -10.52 -0.84
C LEU A 47 -13.31 -9.57 -1.29
N ASP A 48 -13.31 -9.20 -2.57
CA ASP A 48 -14.28 -8.28 -3.21
C ASP A 48 -14.27 -6.84 -2.65
N ALA A 49 -13.24 -6.45 -1.90
CA ALA A 49 -13.08 -5.10 -1.37
C ALA A 49 -11.79 -4.42 -1.84
N LEU A 50 -11.88 -3.12 -2.14
CA LEU A 50 -10.75 -2.31 -2.58
C LEU A 50 -10.11 -1.57 -1.40
N TYR A 51 -8.80 -1.76 -1.23
CA TYR A 51 -8.01 -1.11 -0.19
C TYR A 51 -6.93 -0.25 -0.81
N ARG A 52 -6.71 0.93 -0.22
CA ARG A 52 -5.47 1.67 -0.45
C ARG A 52 -4.48 1.35 0.65
N ILE A 53 -3.29 0.91 0.24
CA ILE A 53 -2.15 0.70 1.12
C ILE A 53 -0.97 1.51 0.62
N TYR A 54 0.00 1.78 1.48
CA TYR A 54 1.28 2.32 1.06
C TYR A 54 2.42 1.69 1.83
N TYR A 55 3.56 1.58 1.16
CA TYR A 55 4.82 1.23 1.76
C TYR A 55 5.66 2.49 1.97
N ASP A 56 6.06 2.73 3.21
CA ASP A 56 6.96 3.81 3.59
C ASP A 56 8.39 3.31 3.51
N VAL A 57 9.15 3.81 2.53
CA VAL A 57 10.51 3.34 2.22
C VAL A 57 11.49 3.71 3.34
N HIS A 58 11.23 4.77 4.11
CA HIS A 58 12.14 5.24 5.17
C HIS A 58 12.00 4.44 6.46
N THR A 59 10.76 4.06 6.77
CA THR A 59 10.46 3.29 7.99
C THR A 59 10.39 1.78 7.74
N ASP A 60 10.48 1.35 6.47
CA ASP A 60 10.36 -0.05 6.02
C ASP A 60 9.06 -0.69 6.53
N ARG A 61 7.93 0.02 6.34
CA ARG A 61 6.63 -0.36 6.93
C ARG A 61 5.48 -0.19 5.95
N TRP A 62 4.51 -1.10 6.09
CA TRP A 62 3.24 -1.07 5.39
C TRP A 62 2.16 -0.41 6.22
N PHE A 63 1.32 0.38 5.56
CA PHE A 63 0.19 1.07 6.16
C PHE A 63 -1.06 0.92 5.29
N ALA A 64 -2.21 0.76 5.92
CA ALA A 64 -3.51 0.85 5.25
C ALA A 64 -4.03 2.29 5.38
N GLN A 65 -4.34 2.93 4.25
CA GLN A 65 -4.80 4.32 4.19
C GLN A 65 -6.33 4.43 4.23
N GLY A 66 -7.05 3.41 3.76
CA GLY A 66 -8.51 3.36 3.82
C GLY A 66 -9.11 2.16 3.07
N VAL A 67 -10.38 1.87 3.36
CA VAL A 67 -11.23 0.94 2.62
C VAL A 67 -12.19 1.78 1.77
N TYR A 68 -12.35 1.42 0.51
CA TYR A 68 -13.43 1.94 -0.32
C TYR A 68 -14.58 0.92 -0.30
N ASP A 69 -15.79 1.38 0.02
CA ASP A 69 -17.07 0.63 -0.14
C ASP A 69 -17.70 1.04 -1.48
#